data_AF-A0A7T8HFT3-F1
#
_entry.id   AF-A0A7T8HFT3-F1
#
_cell.length_a   1.000
_cell.length_b   1.000
_cell.length_c   1.000
_cell.angle_alpha   90.00
_cell.angle_beta   90.00
_cell.angle_gamma   90.00
#
_symmetry.space_group_name_H-M   'P 1'
#
loop_
_entity.id
_entity.type
_entity.pdbx_description
1 polymer ?
#
loop_
_entity_poly.entity_id
_entity_poly.type
_entity_poly.pdbx_seq_one_letter_code
_entity_poly.pdbx_strand_id
1 'polypeptide(L)'
;MEEKMIWVSALLDAQMDFRKIAKLIPCSLGLVSKVKKLKDEGQDLGRKPGSGGHNKKRTVEFLADLSDTIEASPTTSMRKQAKNLGVSKDTIRNAVQDLSRVSYVRRRHTRPRLPRSGVRRIGSILAMVHVATIKPGLQST
;
A
#
# COMPACT_ATOMS: atom_id res chain seq x y z
N MET A 1 3.37 -31.18 4.06
CA MET A 1 4.75 -31.34 3.54
C MET A 1 5.66 -31.96 4.60
N GLU A 2 5.54 -31.53 5.85
CA GLU A 2 6.34 -32.05 6.97
C GLU A 2 6.17 -33.56 7.16
N GLU A 3 4.94 -34.08 7.07
CA GLU A 3 4.67 -35.52 7.11
C GLU A 3 5.50 -36.32 6.09
N LYS A 4 5.58 -35.86 4.83
CA LYS A 4 6.37 -36.53 3.79
C LYS A 4 7.87 -36.57 4.15
N MET A 5 8.39 -35.51 4.77
CA MET A 5 9.80 -35.44 5.17
C MET A 5 10.10 -36.37 6.35
N ILE A 6 9.15 -36.53 7.28
CA ILE A 6 9.24 -37.50 8.38
C ILE A 6 9.30 -38.93 7.84
N TRP A 7 8.37 -39.29 6.95
CA TRP A 7 8.36 -40.62 6.34
C TRP A 7 9.62 -40.89 5.50
N VAL A 8 10.10 -39.91 4.74
CA VAL A 8 11.38 -40.02 4.01
C VAL A 8 12.56 -40.21 4.96
N SER A 9 12.58 -39.51 6.10
CA SER A 9 13.63 -39.65 7.12
C SER A 9 13.67 -41.08 7.70
N ALA A 10 12.51 -41.65 8.03
CA ALA A 10 12.40 -43.02 8.54
C ALA A 10 12.85 -44.07 7.51
N LEU A 11 12.53 -43.87 6.24
CA LEU A 11 12.99 -44.77 5.16
C LEU A 11 14.49 -44.64 4.87
N LEU A 12 15.06 -43.46 5.10
CA LEU A 12 16.51 -43.26 5.04
C LEU A 12 17.23 -43.95 6.22
N ASP A 13 16.63 -43.99 7.42
CA ASP A 13 17.15 -44.78 8.55
C ASP A 13 17.15 -46.27 8.25
N ALA A 14 16.12 -46.74 7.54
CA ALA A 14 16.06 -48.10 7.02
C ALA A 14 17.01 -48.37 5.83
N GLN A 15 17.91 -47.44 5.50
CA GLN A 15 18.91 -47.53 4.42
C GLN A 15 18.33 -47.85 3.04
N MET A 16 17.11 -47.39 2.75
CA MET A 16 16.49 -47.62 1.45
C MET A 16 17.08 -46.75 0.33
N ASP A 17 17.12 -47.29 -0.89
CA ASP A 17 17.54 -46.54 -2.07
C ASP A 17 16.62 -45.35 -2.37
N PHE A 18 17.20 -44.23 -2.78
CA PHE A 18 16.43 -42.99 -3.00
C PHE A 18 15.38 -43.14 -4.09
N ARG A 19 15.66 -43.95 -5.12
CA ARG A 19 14.71 -44.25 -6.20
C ARG A 19 13.52 -45.07 -5.72
N LYS A 20 13.72 -45.95 -4.74
CA LYS A 20 12.63 -46.73 -4.12
C LYS A 20 11.78 -45.82 -3.23
N ILE A 21 12.43 -44.96 -2.44
CA ILE A 21 11.76 -43.97 -1.59
C ILE A 21 10.88 -43.03 -2.42
N ALA A 22 11.42 -42.46 -3.50
CA ALA A 22 10.67 -41.53 -4.37
C ALA A 22 9.49 -42.17 -5.11
N LYS A 23 9.52 -43.49 -5.32
CA LYS A 23 8.40 -44.25 -5.89
C LYS A 23 7.35 -44.57 -4.83
N LEU A 24 7.78 -44.93 -3.62
CA LEU A 24 6.89 -45.29 -2.50
C LEU A 24 6.14 -44.07 -1.96
N ILE A 25 6.87 -42.99 -1.72
CA ILE A 25 6.33 -41.69 -1.35
C ILE A 25 6.44 -40.82 -2.59
N PRO A 26 5.34 -40.44 -3.26
CA PRO A 26 5.39 -39.62 -4.46
C PRO A 26 5.97 -38.24 -4.11
N CYS A 27 7.27 -38.13 -4.36
CA CYS A 27 8.12 -36.98 -4.09
C CYS A 27 9.29 -36.95 -5.08
N SER A 28 9.89 -35.79 -5.26
CA SER A 28 11.05 -35.66 -6.13
C SER A 28 12.31 -36.23 -5.45
N LEU A 29 13.23 -36.78 -6.24
CA LEU A 29 14.55 -37.20 -5.74
C LEU A 29 15.31 -36.06 -5.06
N GLY A 30 15.09 -34.81 -5.52
CA GLY A 30 15.65 -33.63 -4.89
C GLY A 30 15.19 -33.43 -3.44
N LEU A 31 13.93 -33.78 -3.12
CA LEU A 31 13.43 -33.74 -1.75
C LEU A 31 14.14 -34.79 -0.88
N VAL A 32 14.28 -36.02 -1.37
CA VAL A 32 14.99 -37.10 -0.64
C VAL A 32 16.44 -36.72 -0.37
N SER A 33 17.14 -36.19 -1.39
CA SER A 33 18.51 -35.70 -1.25
C SER A 33 18.60 -34.55 -0.24
N LYS A 34 17.64 -33.62 -0.26
CA LYS A 34 17.58 -32.51 0.70
C LYS A 34 17.38 -33.00 2.13
N VAL A 35 16.45 -33.95 2.35
CA VAL A 35 16.20 -34.53 3.67
C VAL A 35 17.45 -35.23 4.20
N LYS A 36 18.14 -36.01 3.36
CA LYS A 36 19.41 -36.63 3.73
C LYS A 36 20.45 -35.58 4.17
N LYS A 37 20.66 -34.53 3.36
CA LYS A 37 21.59 -33.45 3.71
C LYS A 37 21.25 -32.78 5.04
N LEU A 38 19.97 -32.45 5.25
CA LEU A 38 19.52 -31.84 6.50
C LEU A 38 19.78 -32.77 7.70
N LYS A 39 19.60 -34.07 7.53
CA LYS A 39 19.86 -35.08 8.58
C LYS A 39 21.35 -35.24 8.87
N ASP A 40 22.18 -35.30 7.83
CA ASP A 40 23.64 -35.37 7.95
C ASP A 40 24.20 -34.09 8.63
N GLU A 41 23.58 -32.93 8.38
CA GLU A 41 23.90 -31.64 9.01
C GLU A 41 23.25 -31.43 10.38
N GLY A 42 22.42 -32.37 10.87
CA GLY A 42 21.68 -32.25 12.13
C GLY A 42 20.66 -31.10 12.18
N GLN A 43 20.21 -30.61 11.02
CA GLN A 43 19.22 -29.53 10.91
C GLN A 43 17.80 -30.06 11.04
N ASP A 44 16.91 -29.20 11.53
CA ASP A 44 15.48 -29.49 11.60
C ASP A 44 14.88 -29.71 10.19
N LEU A 45 14.00 -30.71 10.09
CA LEU A 45 13.24 -31.04 8.87
C LEU A 45 12.02 -30.13 8.70
N GLY A 46 11.70 -29.33 9.71
CA GLY A 46 10.64 -28.34 9.71
C GLY A 46 10.80 -27.27 8.64
N ARG A 47 9.69 -26.61 8.33
CA ARG A 47 9.70 -25.48 7.41
C ARG A 47 10.43 -24.30 8.05
N LYS A 48 11.50 -23.83 7.41
CA LYS A 48 12.17 -22.57 7.80
C LYS A 48 11.14 -21.43 7.83
N PRO A 49 11.21 -20.52 8.83
CA PRO A 49 10.33 -19.37 8.87
C PRO A 49 10.49 -18.54 7.60
N GLY A 50 9.38 -17.96 7.14
CA GLY A 50 9.40 -17.08 5.96
C GLY A 50 10.31 -15.87 6.20
N SER A 51 10.85 -15.29 5.13
CA SER A 51 11.82 -14.18 5.18
C SER A 51 11.25 -12.83 5.69
N GLY A 52 10.09 -12.82 6.34
CA GLY A 52 9.47 -11.64 6.94
C GLY A 52 8.94 -10.58 5.95
N GLY A 53 9.18 -10.71 4.64
CA GLY A 53 8.72 -9.77 3.63
C GLY A 53 9.32 -8.36 3.72
N HIS A 54 8.99 -7.49 2.77
CA HIS A 54 9.60 -6.15 2.60
C HIS A 54 9.09 -5.07 3.58
N ASN A 55 8.54 -5.43 4.74
CA ASN A 55 7.85 -4.49 5.65
C ASN A 55 8.80 -3.59 6.48
N LYS A 56 9.97 -3.21 5.94
CA LYS A 56 11.01 -2.43 6.65
C LYS A 56 10.54 -1.08 7.23
N LYS A 57 9.44 -0.52 6.71
CA LYS A 57 8.90 0.79 7.14
C LYS A 57 7.67 0.72 8.04
N ARG A 58 7.14 -0.49 8.33
CA ARG A 58 6.03 -0.68 9.27
C ARG A 58 6.54 -1.30 10.56
N THR A 59 7.41 -0.56 11.24
CA THR A 59 7.88 -0.93 12.58
C THR A 59 6.76 -0.72 13.60
N VAL A 60 6.91 -1.29 14.79
CA VAL A 60 5.96 -1.09 15.90
C VAL A 60 5.89 0.39 16.27
N GLU A 61 7.05 1.07 16.32
CA GLU A 61 7.16 2.51 16.57
C GLU A 61 6.37 3.33 15.54
N PHE A 62 6.50 3.01 14.25
CA PHE A 62 5.74 3.69 13.20
C PHE A 62 4.22 3.56 13.39
N LEU A 63 3.74 2.39 13.83
CA LEU A 63 2.32 2.17 14.09
C LEU A 63 1.84 2.94 15.32
N ALA A 64 2.67 3.06 16.36
CA ALA A 64 2.39 3.86 17.54
C ALA A 64 2.29 5.35 17.17
N ASP A 65 3.29 5.90 16.49
CA ASP A 65 3.31 7.30 16.04
C ASP A 65 2.10 7.62 15.14
N LEU A 66 1.73 6.68 14.26
CA LEU A 66 0.56 6.82 13.41
C LEU A 66 -0.73 6.82 14.23
N SER A 67 -0.84 5.96 15.24
CA SER A 67 -2.00 5.94 16.14
C SER A 67 -2.14 7.28 16.88
N ASP A 68 -1.07 7.78 17.47
CA ASP A 68 -1.06 9.02 18.24
C ASP A 68 -1.45 10.23 17.36
N THR A 69 -0.94 10.28 16.13
CA THR A 69 -1.30 11.35 15.18
C THR A 69 -2.76 11.28 14.71
N ILE A 70 -3.34 10.08 14.61
CA ILE A 70 -4.76 9.91 14.29
C ILE A 70 -5.63 10.30 15.47
N GLU A 71 -5.26 9.93 16.70
CA GLU A 71 -6.00 10.28 17.91
C GLU A 71 -5.96 11.78 18.19
N ALA A 72 -4.78 12.41 18.06
CA ALA A 72 -4.63 13.85 18.22
C ALA A 72 -5.39 14.66 17.15
N SER A 73 -5.56 14.11 15.93
CA SER A 73 -6.14 14.85 14.81
C SER A 73 -6.81 13.94 13.77
N PRO A 74 -8.02 13.42 14.05
CA PRO A 74 -8.69 12.41 13.21
C PRO A 74 -9.18 12.94 11.85
N THR A 75 -9.19 14.26 11.67
CA THR A 75 -9.57 14.93 10.42
C THR A 75 -8.39 15.13 9.47
N THR A 76 -7.16 14.78 9.88
CA THR A 76 -5.99 14.87 9.01
C THR A 76 -6.06 13.85 7.88
N SER A 77 -5.78 14.30 6.65
CA SER A 77 -5.78 13.39 5.51
C SER A 77 -4.58 12.44 5.57
N MET A 78 -4.79 11.19 5.15
CA MET A 78 -3.71 10.19 5.00
C MET A 78 -2.54 10.72 4.14
N ARG A 79 -2.79 11.60 3.16
CA ARG A 79 -1.72 12.21 2.34
C ARG A 79 -0.85 13.17 3.14
N LYS A 80 -1.42 13.88 4.12
CA LYS A 80 -0.68 14.77 5.01
C LYS A 80 0.13 13.96 6.03
N GLN A 81 -0.47 12.94 6.62
CA GLN A 81 0.22 11.99 7.51
C GLN A 81 1.40 11.32 6.80
N ALA A 82 1.21 10.86 5.56
CA ALA A 82 2.26 10.26 4.75
C ALA A 82 3.47 11.19 4.54
N LYS A 83 3.22 12.48 4.29
CA LYS A 83 4.30 13.48 4.16
C LYS A 83 5.05 13.67 5.47
N ASN A 84 4.34 13.77 6.59
CA ASN A 84 4.94 13.98 7.91
C ASN A 84 5.84 12.80 8.30
N LEU A 85 5.39 11.57 8.00
CA LEU A 85 6.09 10.33 8.35
C LEU A 85 7.07 9.85 7.25
N GLY A 86 7.25 10.60 6.15
CA GLY A 86 8.19 10.25 5.08
C GLY A 86 7.87 8.93 4.34
N VAL A 87 6.60 8.52 4.32
CA VAL A 87 6.15 7.26 3.73
C VAL A 87 5.17 7.48 2.58
N SER A 88 4.91 6.42 1.81
CA SER A 88 3.89 6.47 0.77
C SER A 88 2.49 6.54 1.39
N LYS A 89 1.55 7.13 0.65
CA LYS A 89 0.13 7.16 1.06
C LYS A 89 -0.45 5.75 1.22
N ASP A 90 -0.05 4.81 0.38
CA ASP A 90 -0.56 3.44 0.43
C ASP A 90 -0.02 2.69 1.65
N THR A 91 1.20 2.99 2.08
CA THR A 91 1.75 2.50 3.36
C THR A 91 0.88 2.94 4.53
N ILE A 92 0.50 4.22 4.58
CA ILE A 92 -0.40 4.76 5.61
C ILE A 92 -1.79 4.11 5.51
N ARG A 93 -2.35 4.01 4.31
CA ARG A 93 -3.69 3.42 4.11
C ARG A 93 -3.78 2.01 4.69
N ASN A 94 -2.80 1.17 4.38
CA ASN A 94 -2.79 -0.20 4.86
C ASN A 94 -2.52 -0.25 6.38
N ALA A 95 -1.62 0.58 6.89
CA ALA A 95 -1.38 0.66 8.34
C ALA A 95 -2.62 1.13 9.13
N VAL A 96 -3.37 2.10 8.61
CA VAL A 96 -4.65 2.55 9.19
C VAL A 96 -5.68 1.43 9.19
N GLN A 97 -5.72 0.63 8.12
CA GLN A 97 -6.58 -0.55 8.03
C GLN A 97 -6.19 -1.63 9.04
N ASP A 98 -4.89 -1.90 9.21
CA ASP A 98 -4.36 -2.85 10.19
C ASP A 98 -4.71 -2.40 11.62
N LEU A 99 -4.66 -1.10 11.90
CA LEU A 99 -5.05 -0.50 13.19
C LEU A 99 -6.58 -0.42 13.40
N SER A 100 -7.39 -0.83 12.42
CA SER A 100 -8.87 -0.71 12.46
C SER A 100 -9.38 0.70 12.78
N ARG A 101 -8.63 1.75 12.39
CA ARG A 101 -9.02 3.16 12.60
C ARG A 101 -9.64 3.75 11.33
N VAL A 102 -10.57 4.69 11.48
CA VAL A 102 -11.21 5.38 10.35
C VAL A 102 -10.80 6.84 10.36
N SER A 103 -10.10 7.31 9.31
CA SER A 103 -9.89 8.75 9.11
C SER A 103 -11.18 9.37 8.59
N TYR A 104 -11.79 10.29 9.32
CA TYR A 104 -13.08 10.92 8.98
C TYR A 104 -12.97 12.03 7.94
N VAL A 105 -11.98 11.99 7.05
CA VAL A 105 -11.78 13.05 6.04
C VAL A 105 -12.90 13.01 5.02
N ARG A 106 -13.97 13.75 5.30
CA ARG A 106 -15.06 14.03 4.36
C ARG A 106 -14.44 14.67 3.12
N ARG A 107 -14.49 13.97 1.98
CA ARG A 107 -14.18 14.60 0.70
C ARG A 107 -15.21 15.70 0.49
N ARG A 108 -14.79 16.97 0.56
CA ARG A 108 -15.61 18.05 0.01
C ARG A 108 -15.74 17.75 -1.48
N HIS A 109 -16.92 17.36 -1.93
CA HIS A 109 -17.21 17.35 -3.36
C HIS A 109 -17.01 18.80 -3.83
N THR A 110 -15.94 19.05 -4.60
CA THR A 110 -15.89 20.25 -5.42
C THR A 110 -17.07 20.15 -6.37
N ARG A 111 -17.96 21.15 -6.30
CA ARG A 111 -19.16 21.27 -7.13
C ARG A 111 -18.81 20.97 -8.60
N PRO A 112 -19.70 20.31 -9.36
CA PRO A 112 -19.46 20.04 -10.77
C PRO A 112 -19.09 21.35 -11.48
N ARG A 113 -18.03 21.28 -12.29
CA ARG A 113 -17.66 22.39 -13.16
C ARG A 113 -18.85 22.68 -14.07
N LEU A 114 -19.43 23.88 -13.95
CA LEU A 114 -20.41 24.35 -14.91
C LEU A 114 -19.80 24.25 -16.33
N PRO A 115 -20.58 23.87 -17.34
CA PRO A 115 -20.08 23.78 -18.70
C PRO A 115 -19.52 25.14 -19.11
N ARG A 116 -18.28 25.14 -19.60
CA ARG A 116 -17.72 26.29 -20.28
C ARG A 116 -18.54 26.50 -21.54
N SER A 117 -19.49 27.44 -21.51
CA SER A 117 -20.17 27.91 -22.69
C SER A 117 -19.12 28.53 -23.61
N GLY A 118 -18.71 27.77 -24.61
CA GLY A 118 -17.97 28.28 -25.75
C GLY A 118 -18.92 29.14 -26.57
N VAL A 119 -18.87 30.46 -26.40
CA VAL A 119 -19.30 31.39 -27.44
C VAL A 119 -18.10 32.22 -27.82
N ARG A 120 -17.64 31.93 -29.03
CA ARG A 120 -16.53 32.55 -29.74
C ARG A 120 -16.83 34.03 -29.95
N ARG A 121 -15.77 34.85 -29.87
CA ARG A 121 -15.76 36.22 -30.38
C ARG A 121 -16.38 36.24 -31.79
N ILE A 122 -17.46 36.99 -31.97
CA ILE A 122 -17.86 37.49 -33.28
C ILE A 122 -17.59 38.99 -33.24
N GLY A 123 -16.70 39.44 -34.11
CA GLY A 123 -16.36 40.85 -34.22
C GLY A 123 -17.51 41.66 -34.80
N SER A 124 -17.53 42.94 -34.40
CA SER A 124 -17.89 44.10 -35.21
C SER A 124 -19.26 44.11 -35.92
N ILE A 125 -20.21 44.86 -35.37
CA ILE A 125 -21.02 45.84 -36.14
C ILE A 125 -21.29 47.08 -35.26
N LEU A 126 -20.60 48.17 -35.61
CA LEU A 126 -21.08 49.54 -35.80
C LEU A 126 -22.36 50.01 -35.06
N ALA A 127 -22.21 51.01 -34.19
CA ALA A 127 -23.07 52.20 -34.17
C ALA A 127 -22.38 53.34 -33.39
N MET A 128 -21.89 54.34 -34.12
CA MET A 128 -21.61 55.68 -33.61
C MET A 128 -22.93 56.32 -33.16
N VAL A 129 -23.03 56.80 -31.92
CA VAL A 129 -23.72 58.06 -31.59
C VAL A 129 -22.92 58.76 -30.50
N HIS A 130 -22.27 59.85 -30.90
CA HIS A 130 -21.83 60.93 -30.01
C HIS A 130 -23.06 61.57 -29.36
N VAL A 131 -23.06 61.86 -28.06
CA VAL A 131 -23.46 63.16 -27.48
C VAL A 131 -22.82 63.32 -26.09
N ALA A 132 -21.89 64.29 -26.03
CA ALA A 132 -21.66 65.31 -25.02
C ALA A 132 -22.02 65.08 -23.53
N THR A 133 -21.00 65.34 -22.67
CA THR A 133 -21.06 66.12 -21.40
C THR A 133 -21.86 65.50 -20.24
N ILE A 134 -21.43 65.48 -18.96
CA ILE A 134 -20.96 66.54 -18.07
C ILE A 134 -20.22 65.90 -16.88
N LYS A 135 -19.06 66.45 -16.49
CA LYS A 135 -18.40 66.27 -15.17
C LYS A 135 -19.06 67.27 -14.19
N PRO A 136 -19.37 66.89 -12.94
CA PRO A 136 -18.50 67.32 -11.82
C PRO A 136 -18.41 66.19 -10.76
N GLY A 137 -17.31 65.92 -10.06
CA GLY A 137 -16.36 66.85 -9.49
C GLY A 137 -16.94 67.50 -8.24
N LEU A 138 -16.88 66.86 -7.06
CA LEU A 138 -16.63 67.57 -5.81
C LEU A 138 -16.09 66.62 -4.73
N GLN A 139 -15.08 67.11 -4.03
CA GLN A 139 -14.27 66.43 -3.03
C GLN A 139 -14.94 66.45 -1.64
N SER A 140 -14.39 65.60 -0.79
CA SER A 140 -14.48 65.58 0.68
C SER A 140 -14.28 66.94 1.36
N THR A 141 -15.05 67.18 2.43
CA THR A 141 -14.56 67.49 3.78
C THR A 141 -15.65 67.17 4.78
#